data_AF-A0A9E3MSW3-F1
#
_entry.id   AF-A0A9E3MSW3-F1
#
_cell.length_a   1.000
_cell.length_b   1.000
_cell.length_c   1.000
_cell.angle_alpha   90.00
_cell.angle_beta   90.00
_cell.angle_gamma   90.00
#
_symmetry.space_group_name_H-M   'P 1'
#
loop_
_entity.id
_entity.type
_entity.pdbx_description
1 polymer ?
#
loop_
_entity_poly.entity_id
_entity_poly.type
_entity_poly.pdbx_seq_one_letter_code
_entity_poly.pdbx_strand_id
1 'polypeptide(L)'
;LMPHIDRSHTGQRRYSNRDLDWLDLVGKLRLTGMPVADMVRYAELVREGDHTFTERFELLETTRRDVLSRIAELQDTLAVLDRKISFYAEAGRTYETEKAG
;
A
#
# COMPACT_ATOMS: atom_id res chain seq x y z
N LEU A 1 -9.90 -7.52 -12.38
CA LEU A 1 -9.61 -6.10 -12.09
C LEU A 1 -9.50 -5.19 -13.32
N MET A 2 -9.27 -5.70 -14.55
CA MET A 2 -9.28 -4.89 -15.77
C MET A 2 -10.12 -5.56 -16.87
N PRO A 3 -11.33 -5.07 -17.16
CA PRO A 3 -12.24 -5.73 -18.11
C PRO A 3 -12.04 -5.31 -19.58
N HIS A 4 -11.44 -4.13 -19.86
CA HIS A 4 -11.28 -3.62 -21.23
C HIS A 4 -9.88 -3.07 -21.43
N ILE A 5 -8.96 -3.93 -21.86
CA ILE A 5 -7.66 -3.50 -22.39
C ILE A 5 -7.73 -3.75 -23.89
N ASP A 6 -7.56 -2.69 -24.68
CA ASP A 6 -7.50 -2.81 -26.13
C ASP A 6 -6.40 -3.78 -26.54
N ARG A 7 -6.60 -4.48 -27.66
CA ARG A 7 -5.57 -5.34 -28.23
C ARG A 7 -5.17 -4.81 -29.59
N SER A 8 -3.87 -4.83 -29.87
CA SER A 8 -3.34 -4.58 -31.21
C SER A 8 -3.76 -5.69 -32.16
N HIS A 9 -3.61 -5.45 -33.47
CA HIS A 9 -3.87 -6.45 -34.52
C HIS A 9 -3.01 -7.72 -34.39
N THR A 10 -1.92 -7.69 -33.61
CA THR A 10 -1.06 -8.84 -33.30
C THR A 10 -1.41 -9.51 -31.95
N GLY A 11 -2.49 -9.09 -31.29
CA GLY A 11 -3.01 -9.67 -30.05
C GLY A 11 -2.37 -9.15 -28.76
N GLN A 12 -1.41 -8.22 -28.84
CA GLN A 12 -0.78 -7.61 -27.66
C GLN A 12 -1.69 -6.56 -27.01
N ARG A 13 -1.71 -6.52 -25.67
CA ARG A 13 -2.42 -5.51 -24.88
C ARG A 13 -1.88 -4.11 -25.16
N ARG A 14 -2.78 -3.17 -25.45
CA ARG A 14 -2.52 -1.73 -25.58
C ARG A 14 -3.13 -1.04 -24.37
N TYR A 15 -2.28 -0.48 -23.52
CA TYR A 15 -2.68 0.27 -22.36
C TYR A 15 -2.83 1.74 -22.73
N SER A 16 -3.99 2.31 -22.42
CA SER A 16 -4.18 3.77 -22.40
C SER A 16 -3.58 4.37 -21.13
N ASN A 17 -3.43 5.70 -21.07
CA ASN A 17 -3.02 6.37 -19.83
C ASN A 17 -3.99 6.07 -18.67
N ARG A 18 -5.30 6.00 -18.96
CA ARG A 18 -6.32 5.63 -17.98
C ARG A 18 -6.10 4.22 -17.42
N ASP A 19 -5.65 3.28 -18.26
CA ASP A 19 -5.33 1.93 -17.83
C ASP A 19 -4.10 1.89 -16.92
N LEU A 20 -3.11 2.73 -17.20
CA LEU A 20 -1.91 2.86 -16.38
C LEU A 20 -2.23 3.51 -15.03
N ASP A 21 -3.05 4.56 -15.01
CA ASP A 21 -3.51 5.21 -13.77
C ASP A 21 -4.31 4.23 -12.90
N TRP A 22 -5.15 3.41 -13.53
CA TRP A 22 -5.88 2.35 -12.85
C TRP A 22 -4.94 1.28 -12.26
N LEU A 23 -3.91 0.87 -13.01
CA LEU A 23 -2.93 -0.09 -12.53
C LEU A 23 -2.11 0.46 -11.35
N ASP A 24 -1.73 1.74 -11.39
CA ASP A 24 -1.06 2.40 -10.27
C ASP A 24 -1.95 2.43 -9.02
N LEU A 25 -3.22 2.80 -9.17
CA LEU A 25 -4.19 2.78 -8.08
C LEU A 25 -4.35 1.38 -7.49
N VAL A 26 -4.61 0.38 -8.33
CA VAL A 26 -4.78 -1.03 -7.90
C VAL A 26 -3.51 -1.55 -7.21
N GLY A 27 -2.33 -1.18 -7.71
CA GLY A 27 -1.06 -1.48 -7.09
C GLY A 27 -0.95 -0.89 -5.69
N LYS A 28 -1.30 0.39 -5.53
CA LYS A 28 -1.30 1.09 -4.23
C LYS A 28 -2.31 0.50 -3.26
N LEU A 29 -3.54 0.20 -3.68
CA LEU A 29 -4.55 -0.44 -2.84
C LEU A 29 -4.09 -1.82 -2.35
N ARG A 30 -3.39 -2.58 -3.20
CA ARG A 30 -2.81 -3.86 -2.77
C ARG A 30 -1.75 -3.68 -1.68
N LEU A 31 -0.94 -2.62 -1.76
CA LEU A 31 0.09 -2.34 -0.75
C LEU A 31 -0.50 -1.95 0.61
N THR A 32 -1.74 -1.46 0.67
CA THR A 32 -2.43 -1.19 1.94
C THR A 32 -2.88 -2.46 2.66
N GLY A 33 -2.71 -3.64 2.05
CA GLY A 33 -3.26 -4.89 2.56
C GLY A 33 -4.75 -5.08 2.29
N MET A 34 -5.34 -4.26 1.40
CA MET A 34 -6.74 -4.42 0.99
C MET A 34 -6.98 -5.84 0.46
N PRO A 35 -8.01 -6.56 0.96
CA PRO A 35 -8.37 -7.87 0.44
C PRO A 35 -8.66 -7.83 -1.06
N VAL A 36 -8.24 -8.89 -1.77
CA VAL A 36 -8.53 -9.01 -3.22
C VAL A 36 -10.02 -8.92 -3.52
N ALA A 37 -10.88 -9.41 -2.62
CA ALA A 37 -12.33 -9.31 -2.73
C ALA A 37 -12.80 -7.84 -2.78
N ASP A 38 -12.28 -6.98 -1.91
CA ASP A 38 -12.63 -5.56 -1.89
C ASP A 38 -12.08 -4.81 -3.10
N MET A 39 -10.88 -5.20 -3.57
CA MET A 39 -10.34 -4.67 -4.83
C MET A 39 -11.22 -5.05 -6.04
N VAL A 40 -11.76 -6.27 -6.06
CA VAL A 40 -12.70 -6.72 -7.09
C VAL A 40 -14.01 -5.93 -7.01
N ARG A 41 -14.57 -5.78 -5.80
CA ARG A 41 -15.77 -4.96 -5.57
C ARG A 41 -15.58 -3.53 -6.05
N TYR A 42 -14.46 -2.89 -5.71
CA TYR A 42 -14.15 -1.54 -6.18
C TYR A 42 -14.10 -1.46 -7.72
N ALA A 43 -13.48 -2.47 -8.37
CA ALA A 43 -13.43 -2.56 -9.83
C ALA A 43 -14.78 -2.84 -10.51
N GLU A 44 -15.75 -3.40 -9.77
CA GLU A 44 -17.13 -3.58 -10.22
C GLU A 44 -17.91 -2.28 -10.09
N LEU A 45 -17.83 -1.59 -8.95
CA LEU A 45 -18.46 -0.29 -8.73
C LEU A 45 -18.00 0.74 -9.79
N VAL A 46 -16.71 0.79 -10.10
CA VAL A 46 -16.18 1.68 -11.15
C VAL A 46 -16.76 1.34 -12.54
N ARG A 47 -17.06 0.07 -12.80
CA ARG A 47 -17.62 -0.40 -14.07
C ARG A 47 -19.11 -0.11 -14.18
N GLU A 48 -19.83 -0.19 -13.06
CA GLU A 48 -21.25 0.15 -12.95
C GLU A 48 -21.51 1.64 -13.22
N GLY A 49 -20.52 2.49 -12.96
CA GLY A 49 -20.50 3.89 -13.39
C GLY A 49 -20.92 4.88 -12.31
N ASP A 50 -21.38 6.05 -12.72
CA ASP A 50 -21.44 7.24 -11.86
C ASP A 50 -22.39 7.12 -10.66
N HIS A 51 -23.41 6.26 -10.74
CA HIS A 51 -24.34 6.04 -9.63
C HIS A 51 -23.69 5.41 -8.39
N THR A 52 -22.49 4.84 -8.52
CA THR A 52 -21.76 4.17 -7.42
C THR A 52 -20.72 5.06 -6.74
N PHE A 53 -20.74 6.39 -6.98
CA PHE A 53 -19.72 7.29 -6.43
C PHE A 53 -19.66 7.24 -4.90
N THR A 54 -20.81 7.12 -4.22
CA THR A 54 -20.89 7.05 -2.76
C THR A 54 -20.19 5.80 -2.23
N GLU A 55 -20.49 4.63 -2.78
CA GLU A 55 -19.92 3.36 -2.35
C GLU A 55 -18.41 3.30 -2.62
N ARG A 56 -17.96 3.87 -3.74
CA ARG A 56 -16.53 4.03 -4.06
C ARG A 56 -15.84 4.93 -3.05
N PHE A 57 -16.47 6.05 -2.69
CA PHE A 57 -15.94 6.98 -1.71
C PHE A 57 -15.81 6.32 -0.33
N GLU A 58 -16.85 5.65 0.16
CA GLU A 58 -16.86 4.98 1.46
C GLU A 58 -15.78 3.89 1.57
N LEU A 59 -15.58 3.11 0.51
CA LEU A 59 -14.53 2.09 0.43
C LEU A 59 -13.14 2.72 0.55
N LEU A 60 -12.89 3.79 -0.20
CA LEU A 60 -11.60 4.50 -0.16
C LEU A 60 -11.37 5.22 1.17
N GLU A 61 -12.41 5.79 1.78
CA GLU A 61 -12.31 6.43 3.09
C GLU A 61 -12.01 5.41 4.19
N THR A 62 -12.64 4.23 4.15
CA THR A 62 -12.34 3.14 5.07
C THR A 62 -10.89 2.68 4.91
N THR A 63 -10.46 2.44 3.68
CA THR A 63 -9.07 2.09 3.36
C THR A 63 -8.10 3.15 3.88
N ARG A 64 -8.43 4.44 3.73
CA ARG A 64 -7.61 5.54 4.23
C ARG A 64 -7.46 5.51 5.75
N ARG A 65 -8.55 5.23 6.49
CA ARG A 65 -8.49 5.10 7.96
C ARG A 65 -7.58 3.95 8.38
N ASP A 66 -7.67 2.81 7.71
CA ASP A 66 -6.84 1.64 8.01
C ASP A 66 -5.35 1.91 7.73
N VAL A 67 -5.04 2.58 6.61
CA VAL A 67 -3.67 3.01 6.30
C VAL A 67 -3.11 3.95 7.38
N LEU A 68 -3.90 4.92 7.84
CA LEU A 68 -3.46 5.84 8.89
C LEU A 68 -3.20 5.11 10.21
N SER A 69 -4.05 4.16 10.58
CA SER A 69 -3.83 3.31 11.76
C SER A 69 -2.53 2.52 11.62
N ARG A 70 -2.29 1.93 10.45
CA ARG A 70 -1.08 1.14 10.19
C ARG A 70 0.19 1.99 10.22
N ILE A 71 0.13 3.22 9.72
CA ILE A 71 1.25 4.17 9.80
C ILE A 71 1.59 4.46 11.26
N ALA A 72 0.59 4.75 12.10
CA ALA A 72 0.82 5.02 13.52
C ALA A 72 1.47 3.82 14.24
N GLU A 73 0.96 2.60 14.01
CA GLU A 73 1.56 1.37 14.57
C GLU A 73 3.01 1.17 14.14
N LEU A 74 3.33 1.45 12.87
CA LEU A 74 4.67 1.31 12.33
C LEU A 74 5.61 2.37 12.91
N GLN A 75 5.13 3.59 13.14
CA GLN A 75 5.89 4.64 13.82
C GLN A 75 6.20 4.27 15.27
N ASP A 76 5.22 3.73 16.00
CA ASP A 76 5.44 3.24 17.37
C ASP A 76 6.43 2.07 17.40
N THR A 77 6.30 1.14 16.46
CA THR A 77 7.23 0.02 16.31
C THR A 77 8.65 0.51 16.02
N LEU A 78 8.80 1.48 15.12
CA LEU A 78 10.08 2.07 14.77
C LEU A 78 10.76 2.70 16.00
N ALA A 79 10.02 3.41 16.84
CA ALA A 79 10.56 4.00 18.07
C ALA A 79 11.13 2.95 19.04
N VAL A 80 10.48 1.78 19.17
CA VAL A 80 11.00 0.67 19.98
C VAL A 80 12.29 0.10 19.38
N LEU A 81 12.32 -0.08 18.06
CA LEU A 81 13.51 -0.56 17.36
C LEU A 81 14.68 0.42 17.53
N ASP A 82 14.45 1.72 17.35
CA ASP A 82 15.47 2.76 17.50
C ASP A 82 16.06 2.78 18.92
N ARG A 83 15.21 2.62 19.94
CA ARG A 83 15.66 2.50 21.34
C ARG A 83 16.55 1.26 21.53
N LYS A 84 16.17 0.12 20.96
CA LYS A 84 16.95 -1.13 21.07
C LYS A 84 18.27 -1.04 20.33
N ILE A 85 18.28 -0.47 19.12
CA ILE A 85 19.49 -0.23 18.34
C ILE A 85 20.44 0.68 19.13
N SER A 86 19.94 1.76 19.72
CA SER A 86 20.74 2.68 20.52
C SER A 86 21.38 2.00 21.74
N PHE A 87 20.59 1.19 22.47
CA PHE A 87 21.09 0.40 23.59
C PHE A 87 22.25 -0.53 23.20
N TYR A 88 22.11 -1.26 22.08
CA TYR A 88 23.18 -2.16 21.63
C TYR A 88 24.40 -1.40 21.09
N ALA A 89 24.20 -0.26 20.45
CA ALA A 89 25.30 0.58 19.99
C ALA A 89 26.12 1.13 21.17
N GLU A 90 25.47 1.51 22.27
CA GLU A 90 26.14 1.94 23.50
C GLU A 90 26.86 0.78 24.18
N ALA A 91 26.20 -0.37 24.35
CA ALA A 91 26.80 -1.55 24.95
C ALA A 91 28.05 -2.04 24.18
N GLY A 92 28.01 -2.02 22.84
CA GLY A 92 29.16 -2.36 22.00
C GLY A 92 30.35 -1.42 22.22
N ARG A 93 30.11 -0.10 22.29
CA ARG A 93 31.17 0.89 22.54
C ARG A 93 31.83 0.72 23.91
N THR A 94 31.04 0.43 24.94
CA THR A 94 31.57 0.19 26.29
C THR A 94 32.44 -1.07 26.32
N TYR A 95 32.00 -2.15 25.66
CA TYR A 95 32.77 -3.39 25.57
C TYR A 95 34.12 -3.21 24.84
N GLU A 96 34.16 -2.42 23.77
CA GLU A 96 35.40 -2.11 23.04
C GLU A 96 36.36 -1.24 23.86
N THR A 97 35.83 -0.31 24.66
CA THR A 97 36.62 0.57 25.53
C THR A 97 37.27 -0.20 26.68
N GLU A 98 36.57 -1.17 27.28
CA GLU A 98 37.09 -2.04 28.35
C GLU A 98 38.10 -3.07 27.86
N LYS A 99 38.10 -3.41 26.57
CA LYS A 99 39.06 -4.32 25.94
C LYS A 99 40.35 -3.64 25.48
N ALA A 100 40.30 -2.32 25.24
CA ALA A 100 41.40 -1.54 24.71
C ALA A 100 42.26 -0.84 25.79
N GLY A 101 41.81 -0.85 27.06
CA GLY A 101 42.56 -0.37 28.23
C GLY A 101 43.11 -1.51 29.06
#